data_AF-A0A9E3YSW3-F1
#
_entry.id   AF-A0A9E3YSW3-F1
#
_cell.length_a   1.000
_cell.length_b   1.000
_cell.length_c   1.000
_cell.angle_alpha   90.00
_cell.angle_beta   90.00
_cell.angle_gamma   90.00
#
_symmetry.space_group_name_H-M   'P 1'
#
loop_
_entity.id
_entity.type
_entity.pdbx_description
1 polymer ?
#
loop_
_entity_poly.entity_id
_entity_poly.type
_entity_poly.pdbx_seq_one_letter_code
_entity_poly.pdbx_strand_id
1 'polypeptide(L)'
;MSEQHGSDTGRGSGTELALPDLALPEILYLMPVTTRPFMPAQIQPMMADAAAWGDTVQRVAQADHKIMGLFFVDTDDTTTVKADDIPLIGCAVRLLSASGDGKRLQFLAQGLGRARIRRWINRTPPYVVQVEYPKDELERNDETRAYAMALAGAIKELVPLNPLYHEELKHYLLRFSPEDPSPLTDFSVTLTSAEGRELQDILETLPVLARMHKVLPLLKKEIEVARLQDRISSQVNQTVNERQREFFLREQLKVIKQELGLSKDDRSADVEKFEARLAGLQVPEYALERIRDELDKLAILETGSPEYGVTRNYLDWATSVPWGVHSKDKLDLAHARAVLERDHDGLADVKDRILEFIAVGAHRGGISGSIILLVGPPGVGKTSIGRSIANALGREFYRFSVGGMRDEAEIKGHRRTYIGAMPG
;
A
#
# COMPACT_ATOMS: atom_id res chain seq x y z
N MET A 1 -0.13 -78.33 57.92
CA MET A 1 -1.41 -78.33 57.19
C MET A 1 -1.51 -76.94 56.54
N SER A 2 -0.89 -76.72 55.37
CA SER A 2 -1.44 -77.00 54.01
C SER A 2 -2.59 -76.01 53.73
N GLU A 3 -2.69 -75.17 52.70
CA GLU A 3 -2.13 -74.94 51.34
C GLU A 3 -2.39 -73.45 50.98
N GLN A 4 -1.52 -72.70 50.29
CA GLN A 4 -1.37 -72.50 48.83
C GLN A 4 -2.57 -71.97 48.00
N HIS A 5 -2.36 -70.78 47.42
CA HIS A 5 -2.60 -70.30 46.04
C HIS A 5 -4.02 -70.13 45.44
N GLY A 6 -4.21 -68.99 44.75
CA GLY A 6 -5.27 -68.79 43.76
C GLY A 6 -5.47 -67.33 43.35
N SER A 7 -4.73 -66.88 42.33
CA SER A 7 -5.00 -65.66 41.56
C SER A 7 -6.22 -65.82 40.65
N ASP A 8 -7.13 -64.85 40.61
CA ASP A 8 -7.95 -64.64 39.41
C ASP A 8 -8.30 -63.17 39.17
N THR A 9 -8.19 -62.83 37.90
CA THR A 9 -8.27 -61.54 37.24
C THR A 9 -9.72 -61.06 37.08
N GLY A 10 -10.12 -60.03 37.84
CA GLY A 10 -11.37 -59.32 37.63
C GLY A 10 -11.18 -58.02 36.85
N ARG A 11 -11.45 -58.04 35.54
CA ARG A 11 -11.65 -56.85 34.70
C ARG A 11 -12.85 -56.06 35.26
N GLY A 12 -12.58 -55.01 36.03
CA GLY A 12 -13.57 -54.00 36.38
C GLY A 12 -13.63 -52.93 35.30
N SER A 13 -14.62 -53.04 34.42
CA SER A 13 -15.01 -52.00 33.47
C SER A 13 -15.46 -50.75 34.23
N GLY A 14 -14.55 -49.79 34.39
CA GLY A 14 -14.89 -48.43 34.80
C GLY A 14 -15.55 -47.72 33.61
N THR A 15 -16.88 -47.77 33.56
CA THR A 15 -17.67 -46.92 32.66
C THR A 15 -17.54 -45.48 33.15
N GLU A 16 -16.49 -44.78 32.74
CA GLU A 16 -16.43 -43.32 32.88
C GLU A 16 -17.58 -42.74 32.05
N LEU A 17 -18.51 -42.10 32.76
CA LEU A 17 -19.61 -41.34 32.19
C LEU A 17 -19.03 -40.17 31.38
N ALA A 18 -18.88 -40.37 30.07
CA ALA A 18 -18.58 -39.31 29.13
C ALA A 18 -19.75 -38.30 29.13
N LEU A 19 -19.45 -37.04 29.45
CA LEU A 19 -20.38 -35.93 29.27
C LEU A 19 -20.83 -35.88 27.79
N PRO A 20 -22.12 -35.66 27.46
CA PRO A 20 -22.65 -35.89 26.12
C PRO A 20 -22.16 -34.94 25.00
N ASP A 21 -21.26 -34.00 25.29
CA ASP A 21 -20.86 -32.92 24.36
C ASP A 21 -19.46 -33.07 23.73
N LEU A 22 -18.70 -34.15 23.97
CA LEU A 22 -17.24 -34.15 23.72
C LEU A 22 -16.63 -35.32 22.93
N ALA A 23 -17.43 -36.17 22.27
CA ALA A 23 -16.87 -37.16 21.35
C ALA A 23 -16.72 -36.56 19.94
N LEU A 24 -15.52 -36.09 19.60
CA LEU A 24 -15.21 -35.69 18.22
C LEU A 24 -15.24 -36.95 17.31
N PRO A 25 -15.88 -36.87 16.13
CA PRO A 25 -16.06 -38.04 15.26
C PRO A 25 -14.75 -38.47 14.59
N GLU A 26 -14.49 -39.78 14.54
CA GLU A 26 -13.29 -40.30 13.86
C GLU A 26 -13.34 -40.12 12.34
N ILE A 27 -14.52 -39.95 11.75
CA ILE A 27 -14.72 -39.78 10.30
C ILE A 27 -15.19 -38.36 10.03
N LEU A 28 -14.44 -37.64 9.20
CA LEU A 28 -14.77 -36.27 8.80
C LEU A 28 -14.89 -36.17 7.27
N TYR A 29 -15.85 -35.36 6.84
CA TYR A 29 -15.79 -34.75 5.53
C TYR A 29 -14.68 -33.70 5.53
N LEU A 30 -13.86 -33.70 4.48
CA LEU A 30 -12.72 -32.80 4.34
C LEU A 30 -13.02 -31.77 3.24
N MET A 31 -12.71 -30.52 3.54
CA MET A 31 -12.73 -29.44 2.55
C MET A 31 -11.37 -28.71 2.56
N PRO A 32 -10.69 -28.61 1.41
CA PRO A 32 -9.50 -27.77 1.30
C PRO A 32 -9.91 -26.30 1.40
N VAL A 33 -9.07 -25.51 2.08
CA VAL A 33 -9.21 -24.05 2.16
C VAL A 33 -7.99 -23.39 1.56
N THR A 34 -8.22 -22.38 0.74
CA THR A 34 -7.18 -21.54 0.15
C THR A 34 -7.03 -20.27 0.98
N THR A 35 -5.93 -19.55 0.80
CA THR A 35 -5.51 -18.34 1.55
C THR A 35 -4.83 -18.59 2.90
N ARG A 36 -5.51 -19.14 3.91
CA ARG A 36 -4.95 -19.33 5.25
C ARG A 36 -5.51 -20.59 5.94
N PRO A 37 -4.69 -21.29 6.74
CA PRO A 37 -5.17 -22.35 7.60
C PRO A 37 -6.14 -21.82 8.65
N PHE A 38 -7.21 -22.59 8.86
CA PHE A 38 -8.16 -22.34 9.93
C PHE A 38 -7.54 -22.75 11.27
N MET A 39 -7.55 -21.87 12.27
CA MET A 39 -6.93 -22.14 13.57
C MET A 39 -7.95 -22.66 14.59
N PRO A 40 -7.51 -23.48 15.57
CA PRO A 40 -8.33 -23.77 16.75
C PRO A 40 -8.77 -22.48 17.45
N ALA A 41 -9.90 -22.53 18.15
CA ALA A 41 -10.41 -21.41 18.97
C ALA A 41 -10.89 -20.16 18.19
N GLN A 42 -10.92 -20.21 16.85
CA GLN A 42 -11.44 -19.14 15.99
C GLN A 42 -12.89 -19.39 15.57
N ILE A 43 -13.71 -18.33 15.49
CA ILE A 43 -15.00 -18.34 14.79
C ILE A 43 -14.91 -17.34 13.64
N GLN A 44 -15.13 -17.78 12.40
CA GLN A 44 -15.11 -16.87 11.25
C GLN A 44 -16.04 -17.33 10.12
N PRO A 45 -16.61 -16.40 9.36
CA PRO A 45 -17.36 -16.73 8.15
C PRO A 45 -16.39 -17.21 7.06
N MET A 46 -16.76 -18.30 6.40
CA MET A 46 -16.05 -18.91 5.29
C MET A 46 -16.87 -18.78 4.02
N MET A 47 -16.18 -18.61 2.90
CA MET A 47 -16.78 -18.62 1.56
C MET A 47 -16.19 -19.77 0.75
N ALA A 48 -17.05 -20.51 0.04
CA ALA A 48 -16.65 -21.60 -0.82
C ALA A 48 -17.48 -21.62 -2.12
N ASP A 49 -16.93 -22.24 -3.16
CA ASP A 49 -17.66 -22.49 -4.39
C ASP A 49 -18.79 -23.50 -4.14
N ALA A 50 -20.04 -23.11 -4.45
CA ALA A 50 -21.21 -23.94 -4.21
C ALA A 50 -21.26 -25.19 -5.13
N ALA A 51 -20.74 -25.09 -6.35
CA ALA A 51 -20.71 -26.21 -7.29
C ALA A 51 -19.71 -27.29 -6.87
N ALA A 52 -18.57 -26.89 -6.29
CA ALA A 52 -17.55 -27.83 -5.83
C ALA A 52 -17.82 -28.39 -4.42
N TRP A 53 -18.26 -27.55 -3.49
CA TRP A 53 -18.30 -27.89 -2.05
C TRP A 53 -19.70 -27.90 -1.44
N GLY A 54 -20.73 -27.55 -2.20
CA GLY A 54 -22.13 -27.50 -1.72
C GLY A 54 -22.60 -28.83 -1.13
N ASP A 55 -22.38 -29.94 -1.84
CA ASP A 55 -22.76 -31.28 -1.36
C ASP A 55 -22.01 -31.65 -0.07
N THR A 56 -20.72 -31.32 0.02
CA THR A 56 -19.90 -31.60 1.22
C THR A 56 -20.48 -30.89 2.45
N VAL A 57 -20.74 -29.58 2.34
CA VAL A 57 -21.26 -28.79 3.46
C VAL A 57 -22.70 -29.17 3.80
N GLN A 58 -23.53 -29.48 2.80
CA GLN A 58 -24.91 -29.93 3.03
C GLN A 58 -24.95 -31.27 3.78
N ARG A 59 -24.09 -32.23 3.43
CA ARG A 59 -23.97 -33.51 4.15
C ARG A 59 -23.51 -33.30 5.60
N VAL A 60 -22.55 -32.41 5.82
CA VAL A 60 -22.10 -32.04 7.18
C VAL A 60 -23.22 -31.38 7.97
N ALA A 61 -24.00 -30.49 7.36
CA ALA A 61 -25.12 -29.79 8.01
C ALA A 61 -26.24 -30.75 8.44
N GLN A 62 -26.43 -31.86 7.72
CA GLN A 62 -27.39 -32.91 8.03
C GLN A 62 -26.85 -33.96 9.02
N ALA A 63 -25.54 -34.02 9.24
CA ALA A 63 -24.94 -34.92 10.22
C ALA A 63 -25.19 -34.41 11.65
N ASP A 64 -25.43 -35.32 12.60
CA ASP A 64 -25.74 -34.98 14.00
C ASP A 64 -24.66 -34.11 14.66
N HIS A 65 -23.39 -34.41 14.37
CA HIS A 65 -22.26 -33.70 14.95
C HIS A 65 -21.98 -32.33 14.30
N LYS A 66 -22.32 -32.14 13.02
CA LYS A 66 -22.01 -30.91 12.23
C LYS A 66 -20.54 -30.50 12.27
N ILE A 67 -19.63 -31.48 12.22
CA ILE A 67 -18.16 -31.29 12.27
C ILE A 67 -17.57 -31.70 10.92
N MET A 68 -16.63 -30.89 10.43
CA MET A 68 -15.84 -31.18 9.23
C MET A 68 -14.38 -30.82 9.45
N GLY A 69 -13.49 -31.30 8.58
CA GLY A 69 -12.08 -30.94 8.58
C GLY A 69 -11.77 -29.89 7.52
N LEU A 70 -11.16 -28.78 7.92
CA LEU A 70 -10.60 -27.77 7.01
C LEU A 70 -9.09 -27.93 6.94
N PHE A 71 -8.56 -28.09 5.73
CA PHE A 71 -7.13 -28.33 5.50
C PHE A 71 -6.60 -27.27 4.55
N PHE A 72 -5.57 -26.54 4.98
CA PHE A 72 -4.96 -25.51 4.15
C PHE A 72 -4.22 -26.13 2.99
N VAL A 73 -4.32 -25.47 1.84
CA VAL A 73 -3.70 -25.95 0.62
C VAL A 73 -3.17 -24.75 -0.14
N ASP A 74 -1.92 -24.84 -0.60
CA ASP A 74 -1.21 -23.71 -1.20
C ASP A 74 -1.48 -23.64 -2.71
N THR A 75 -2.73 -23.35 -3.05
CA THR A 75 -3.20 -23.12 -4.42
C THR A 75 -4.30 -22.06 -4.41
N ASP A 76 -4.55 -21.44 -5.56
CA ASP A 76 -5.63 -20.47 -5.73
C ASP A 76 -6.98 -21.14 -6.02
N ASP A 77 -6.96 -22.41 -6.43
CA ASP A 77 -8.15 -23.15 -6.84
C ASP A 77 -8.33 -24.46 -6.07
N THR A 78 -9.35 -24.48 -5.20
CA THR A 78 -9.74 -25.67 -4.42
C THR A 78 -10.19 -26.86 -5.28
N THR A 79 -10.68 -26.63 -6.49
CA THR A 79 -11.32 -27.67 -7.33
C THR A 79 -10.32 -28.60 -8.01
N THR A 80 -9.07 -28.17 -8.14
CA THR A 80 -7.99 -28.92 -8.79
C THR A 80 -7.08 -29.67 -7.81
N VAL A 81 -7.33 -29.51 -6.50
CA VAL A 81 -6.54 -30.08 -5.41
C VAL A 81 -6.66 -31.60 -5.41
N LYS A 82 -5.53 -32.32 -5.44
CA LYS A 82 -5.50 -33.77 -5.25
C LYS A 82 -5.31 -34.12 -3.79
N ALA A 83 -5.72 -35.34 -3.42
CA ALA A 83 -5.57 -35.85 -2.05
C ALA A 83 -4.12 -35.84 -1.53
N ASP A 84 -3.13 -35.96 -2.41
CA ASP A 84 -1.70 -35.97 -2.04
C ASP A 84 -1.12 -34.56 -1.79
N ASP A 85 -1.80 -33.51 -2.27
CA ASP A 85 -1.39 -32.12 -2.06
C ASP A 85 -1.92 -31.57 -0.71
N ILE A 86 -2.79 -32.33 -0.04
CA ILE A 86 -3.44 -31.93 1.22
C ILE A 86 -2.52 -32.29 2.39
N PRO A 87 -2.16 -31.33 3.25
CA PRO A 87 -1.35 -31.58 4.44
C PRO A 87 -1.99 -32.61 5.39
N LEU A 88 -1.15 -33.30 6.17
CA LEU A 88 -1.62 -34.31 7.11
C LEU A 88 -2.41 -33.73 8.29
N ILE A 89 -2.16 -32.47 8.66
CA ILE A 89 -2.82 -31.81 9.79
C ILE A 89 -3.64 -30.63 9.28
N GLY A 90 -4.89 -30.57 9.73
CA GLY A 90 -5.81 -29.47 9.52
C GLY A 90 -6.53 -29.11 10.81
N CYS A 91 -7.65 -28.40 10.69
CA CYS A 91 -8.48 -28.01 11.83
C CYS A 91 -9.86 -28.65 11.70
N ALA A 92 -10.30 -29.33 12.76
CA ALA A 92 -11.68 -29.75 12.89
C ALA A 92 -12.53 -28.54 13.27
N VAL A 93 -13.57 -28.29 12.49
CA VAL A 93 -14.47 -27.16 12.68
C VAL A 93 -15.90 -27.62 12.84
N ARG A 94 -16.66 -26.93 13.68
CA ARG A 94 -18.11 -27.05 13.79
C ARG A 94 -18.78 -26.07 12.84
N LEU A 95 -19.72 -26.57 12.04
CA LEU A 95 -20.58 -25.78 11.19
C LEU A 95 -21.73 -25.19 12.01
N LEU A 96 -21.73 -23.87 12.20
CA LEU A 96 -22.76 -23.17 12.99
C LEU A 96 -23.97 -22.78 12.14
N SER A 97 -23.72 -22.29 10.93
CA SER A 97 -24.76 -21.94 9.94
C SER A 97 -24.19 -22.08 8.53
N ALA A 98 -25.06 -22.38 7.56
CA ALA A 98 -24.70 -22.42 6.15
C ALA A 98 -25.86 -21.81 5.32
N SER A 99 -25.52 -20.91 4.40
CA SER A 99 -26.43 -20.27 3.45
C SER A 99 -25.74 -20.18 2.08
N GLY A 100 -26.51 -20.15 1.00
CA GLY A 100 -25.93 -20.05 -0.34
C GLY A 100 -26.91 -19.45 -1.34
N ASP A 101 -26.37 -18.70 -2.31
CA ASP A 101 -27.12 -18.02 -3.38
C ASP A 101 -27.10 -18.78 -4.72
N GLY A 102 -26.66 -20.04 -4.69
CA GLY A 102 -26.53 -20.92 -5.85
C GLY A 102 -25.16 -20.86 -6.54
N LYS A 103 -24.42 -19.75 -6.46
CA LYS A 103 -23.04 -19.65 -6.98
C LYS A 103 -21.99 -19.66 -5.86
N ARG A 104 -22.31 -19.07 -4.72
CA ARG A 104 -21.41 -19.01 -3.56
C ARG A 104 -22.09 -19.60 -2.34
N LEU A 105 -21.32 -20.40 -1.60
CA LEU A 105 -21.70 -20.93 -0.31
C LEU A 105 -21.00 -20.10 0.77
N GLN A 106 -21.78 -19.60 1.73
CA GLN A 106 -21.28 -18.91 2.91
C GLN A 106 -21.65 -19.72 4.15
N PHE A 107 -20.70 -19.95 5.03
CA PHE A 107 -20.97 -20.65 6.28
C PHE A 107 -20.13 -20.13 7.43
N LEU A 108 -20.64 -20.25 8.64
CA LEU A 108 -19.92 -19.88 9.85
C LEU A 108 -19.28 -21.13 10.45
N ALA A 109 -17.95 -21.11 10.61
CA ALA A 109 -17.17 -22.20 11.16
C ALA A 109 -16.57 -21.82 12.52
N GLN A 110 -16.59 -22.76 13.46
CA GLN A 110 -15.91 -22.66 14.77
C GLN A 110 -14.80 -23.72 14.86
N GLY A 111 -13.55 -23.31 15.07
CA GLY A 111 -12.41 -24.19 15.23
C GLY A 111 -12.43 -24.90 16.58
N LEU A 112 -12.44 -26.24 16.55
CA LEU A 112 -12.48 -27.09 17.74
C LEU A 112 -11.09 -27.57 18.16
N GLY A 113 -10.23 -27.88 17.20
CA GLY A 113 -8.90 -28.42 17.48
C GLY A 113 -8.21 -28.96 16.23
N ARG A 114 -6.94 -29.34 16.38
CA ARG A 114 -6.14 -29.97 15.31
C ARG A 114 -6.72 -31.34 14.97
N ALA A 115 -6.76 -31.68 13.68
CA ALA A 115 -7.15 -32.98 13.18
C ALA A 115 -6.06 -33.52 12.25
N ARG A 116 -5.54 -34.71 12.55
CA ARG A 116 -4.54 -35.39 11.72
C ARG A 116 -5.17 -36.52 10.92
N ILE A 117 -4.94 -36.55 9.62
CA ILE A 117 -5.40 -37.62 8.73
C ILE A 117 -4.67 -38.92 9.10
N ARG A 118 -5.44 -39.95 9.47
CA ARG A 118 -4.94 -41.32 9.66
C ARG A 118 -5.10 -42.15 8.39
N ARG A 119 -6.26 -42.05 7.73
CA ARG A 119 -6.57 -42.84 6.54
C ARG A 119 -7.58 -42.12 5.65
N TRP A 120 -7.41 -42.23 4.33
CA TRP A 120 -8.40 -41.78 3.36
C TRP A 120 -9.48 -42.85 3.17
N ILE A 121 -10.75 -42.45 3.29
CA ILE A 121 -11.93 -43.29 2.99
C ILE A 121 -12.42 -43.00 1.56
N ASN A 122 -12.47 -41.72 1.19
CA ASN A 122 -12.76 -41.27 -0.16
C ASN A 122 -11.74 -40.22 -0.61
N ARG A 123 -11.03 -40.49 -1.71
CA ARG A 123 -9.97 -39.64 -2.29
C ARG A 123 -10.47 -38.78 -3.46
N THR A 124 -11.77 -38.64 -3.63
CA THR A 124 -12.41 -37.71 -4.58
C THR A 124 -13.51 -36.93 -3.88
N PRO A 125 -13.80 -35.67 -4.27
CA PRO A 125 -14.89 -34.89 -3.68
C PRO A 125 -16.24 -35.62 -3.74
N PRO A 126 -17.04 -35.63 -2.64
CA PRO A 126 -16.70 -35.12 -1.32
C PRO A 126 -15.63 -35.98 -0.63
N TYR A 127 -14.53 -35.36 -0.21
CA TYR A 127 -13.42 -36.05 0.46
C TYR A 127 -13.88 -36.56 1.83
N VAL A 128 -13.48 -37.79 2.16
CA VAL A 128 -13.79 -38.41 3.46
C VAL A 128 -12.53 -39.03 4.03
N VAL A 129 -12.20 -38.66 5.26
CA VAL A 129 -10.99 -39.11 5.96
C VAL A 129 -11.34 -39.63 7.35
N GLN A 130 -10.60 -40.65 7.77
CA GLN A 130 -10.49 -40.99 9.17
C GLN A 130 -9.40 -40.14 9.81
N VAL A 131 -9.72 -39.45 10.90
CA VAL A 131 -8.81 -38.53 11.59
C VAL A 131 -8.55 -38.98 13.01
N GLU A 132 -7.46 -38.47 13.55
CA GLU A 132 -7.23 -38.42 15.00
C GLU A 132 -7.08 -36.98 15.48
N TYR A 133 -7.26 -36.78 16.77
CA TYR A 133 -7.15 -35.48 17.42
C TYR A 133 -5.89 -35.48 18.30
N PRO A 134 -4.73 -35.02 17.78
CA PRO A 134 -3.52 -34.96 18.58
C PRO A 134 -3.73 -34.04 19.78
N LYS A 135 -3.33 -34.51 20.96
CA LYS A 135 -3.30 -33.69 22.17
C LYS A 135 -2.11 -32.75 22.13
N ASP A 136 -2.27 -31.56 22.69
CA ASP A 136 -1.16 -30.63 22.85
C ASP A 136 -0.11 -31.17 23.83
N GLU A 137 1.16 -31.01 23.46
CA GLU A 137 2.29 -31.36 24.32
C GLU A 137 2.67 -30.12 25.14
N LEU A 138 2.10 -30.03 26.36
CA LEU A 138 2.33 -28.92 27.27
C LEU A 138 3.40 -29.28 28.31
N GLU A 139 4.54 -28.61 28.21
CA GLU A 139 5.57 -28.63 29.24
C GLU A 139 5.31 -27.54 30.29
N ARG A 140 4.98 -27.94 31.52
CA ARG A 140 4.73 -27.01 32.63
C ARG A 140 6.04 -26.61 33.31
N ASN A 141 6.77 -25.68 32.68
CA ASN A 141 8.00 -25.10 33.19
C ASN A 141 7.91 -23.56 33.25
N ASP A 142 8.89 -22.92 33.87
CA ASP A 142 8.93 -21.45 34.01
C ASP A 142 9.04 -20.73 32.65
N GLU A 143 9.70 -21.36 31.69
CA GLU A 143 9.88 -20.83 30.34
C GLU A 143 8.54 -20.73 29.58
N THR A 144 7.74 -21.79 29.59
CA THR A 144 6.37 -21.84 29.04
C THR A 144 5.51 -20.73 29.63
N ARG A 145 5.57 -20.52 30.95
CA ARG A 145 4.82 -19.44 31.61
C ARG A 145 5.31 -18.06 31.19
N ALA A 146 6.63 -17.86 31.09
CA ALA A 146 7.21 -16.60 30.64
C ALA A 146 6.78 -16.26 29.20
N TYR A 147 6.81 -17.24 28.29
CA TYR A 147 6.34 -17.06 26.92
C TYR A 147 4.83 -16.80 26.83
N ALA A 148 4.03 -17.48 27.65
CA ALA A 148 2.59 -17.23 27.74
C ALA A 148 2.30 -15.79 28.18
N MET A 149 3.03 -15.28 29.18
CA MET A 149 2.94 -13.88 29.60
C MET A 149 3.40 -12.91 28.51
N ALA A 150 4.46 -13.24 27.77
CA ALA A 150 4.95 -12.42 26.67
C ALA A 150 3.92 -12.31 25.53
N LEU A 151 3.28 -13.41 25.16
CA LEU A 151 2.19 -13.43 24.19
C LEU A 151 0.98 -12.61 24.68
N ALA A 152 0.55 -12.82 25.92
CA ALA A 152 -0.56 -12.06 26.50
C ALA A 152 -0.25 -10.55 26.53
N GLY A 153 1.00 -10.17 26.84
CA GLY A 153 1.47 -8.79 26.78
C GLY A 153 1.44 -8.21 25.37
N ALA A 154 1.94 -8.96 24.38
CA ALA A 154 1.92 -8.56 22.98
C ALA A 154 0.48 -8.37 22.45
N ILE A 155 -0.44 -9.28 22.76
CA ILE A 155 -1.86 -9.14 22.38
C ILE A 155 -2.45 -7.88 23.02
N LYS A 156 -2.23 -7.65 24.32
CA LYS A 156 -2.72 -6.44 25.02
C LYS A 156 -2.23 -5.14 24.38
N GLU A 157 -1.02 -5.15 23.84
CA GLU A 157 -0.45 -3.99 23.14
C GLU A 157 -1.07 -3.79 21.75
N LEU A 158 -1.39 -4.88 21.05
CA LEU A 158 -2.00 -4.82 19.72
C LEU A 158 -3.46 -4.36 19.76
N VAL A 159 -4.21 -4.72 20.81
CA VAL A 159 -5.65 -4.36 20.99
C VAL A 159 -5.92 -2.87 20.72
N PRO A 160 -5.32 -1.90 21.44
CA PRO A 160 -5.64 -0.48 21.25
C PRO A 160 -5.22 0.07 19.88
N LEU A 161 -4.24 -0.55 19.22
CA LEU A 161 -3.71 -0.09 17.94
C LEU A 161 -4.59 -0.52 16.76
N ASN A 162 -5.50 -1.47 16.94
CA ASN A 162 -6.39 -1.94 15.87
C ASN A 162 -7.87 -1.97 16.31
N PRO A 163 -8.69 -1.02 15.84
CA PRO A 163 -10.11 -0.91 16.20
C PRO A 163 -10.94 -2.17 15.92
N LEU A 164 -10.54 -3.01 14.96
CA LEU A 164 -11.33 -4.15 14.49
C LEU A 164 -11.46 -5.29 15.51
N TYR A 165 -10.60 -5.35 16.52
CA TYR A 165 -10.51 -6.52 17.41
C TYR A 165 -10.92 -6.24 18.87
N HIS A 166 -11.49 -5.06 19.17
CA HIS A 166 -11.59 -4.55 20.53
C HIS A 166 -12.50 -5.33 21.50
N GLU A 167 -13.59 -5.95 21.05
CA GLU A 167 -14.53 -6.66 21.96
C GLU A 167 -14.20 -8.14 22.10
N GLU A 168 -13.91 -8.85 21.00
CA GLU A 168 -13.58 -10.28 21.02
C GLU A 168 -12.26 -10.57 21.75
N LEU A 169 -11.26 -9.68 21.62
CA LEU A 169 -9.96 -9.83 22.30
C LEU A 169 -10.06 -9.69 23.82
N LYS A 170 -10.93 -8.80 24.33
CA LYS A 170 -11.09 -8.58 25.77
C LYS A 170 -11.61 -9.83 26.46
N HIS A 171 -12.61 -10.50 25.86
CA HIS A 171 -13.17 -11.73 26.42
C HIS A 171 -12.17 -12.89 26.42
N TYR A 172 -11.33 -13.01 25.39
CA TYR A 172 -10.25 -14.01 25.35
C TYR A 172 -9.17 -13.75 26.39
N LEU A 173 -8.71 -12.50 26.52
CA LEU A 173 -7.69 -12.12 27.52
C LEU A 173 -8.19 -12.30 28.97
N LEU A 174 -9.49 -12.16 29.23
CA LEU A 174 -10.10 -12.38 30.55
C LEU A 174 -10.19 -13.87 30.92
N ARG A 175 -10.22 -14.76 29.94
CA ARG A 175 -10.30 -16.22 30.12
C ARG A 175 -8.95 -16.94 30.02
N PHE A 176 -7.88 -16.18 29.75
CA PHE A 176 -6.53 -16.71 29.66
C PHE A 176 -6.03 -17.22 31.02
N SER A 177 -5.45 -18.42 31.01
CA SER A 177 -4.69 -18.97 32.13
C SER A 177 -3.25 -19.25 31.68
N PRO A 178 -2.22 -18.75 32.38
CA PRO A 178 -0.82 -19.10 32.10
C PRO A 178 -0.53 -20.60 32.21
N GLU A 179 -1.39 -21.34 32.92
CA GLU A 179 -1.27 -22.80 33.11
C GLU A 179 -1.82 -23.61 31.92
N ASP A 180 -2.55 -22.97 31.00
CA ASP A 180 -3.00 -23.55 29.74
C ASP A 180 -2.86 -22.52 28.58
N PRO A 181 -1.64 -22.32 28.06
CA PRO A 181 -1.36 -21.30 27.05
C PRO A 181 -1.71 -21.72 25.62
N SER A 182 -2.13 -22.98 25.40
CA SER A 182 -2.39 -23.50 24.06
C SER A 182 -3.45 -22.70 23.30
N PRO A 183 -4.65 -22.41 23.86
CA PRO A 183 -5.67 -21.63 23.17
C PRO A 183 -5.24 -20.19 22.88
N LEU A 184 -4.50 -19.57 23.80
CA LEU A 184 -3.96 -18.21 23.59
C LEU A 184 -2.96 -18.19 22.44
N THR A 185 -2.11 -19.21 22.36
CA THR A 185 -1.10 -19.34 21.31
C THR A 185 -1.77 -19.45 19.95
N ASP A 186 -2.76 -20.34 19.81
CA ASP A 186 -3.48 -20.56 18.55
C ASP A 186 -4.30 -19.32 18.15
N PHE A 187 -4.90 -18.65 19.12
CA PHE A 187 -5.59 -17.40 18.88
C PHE A 187 -4.64 -16.28 18.44
N SER A 188 -3.44 -16.19 19.02
CA SER A 188 -2.42 -15.19 18.65
C SER A 188 -2.04 -15.27 17.17
N VAL A 189 -2.06 -16.47 16.59
CA VAL A 189 -1.81 -16.70 15.16
C VAL A 189 -2.81 -15.95 14.29
N THR A 190 -4.08 -15.92 14.68
CA THR A 190 -5.17 -15.25 13.93
C THR A 190 -4.99 -13.74 13.84
N LEU A 191 -4.20 -13.16 14.74
CA LEU A 191 -3.91 -11.73 14.79
C LEU A 191 -2.72 -11.32 13.92
N THR A 192 -1.99 -12.29 13.36
CA THR A 192 -0.82 -12.02 12.51
C THR A 192 -1.20 -11.90 11.04
N SER A 193 -0.36 -11.25 10.25
CA SER A 193 -0.44 -11.17 8.78
C SER A 193 0.49 -12.16 8.04
N ALA A 194 0.99 -13.20 8.72
CA ALA A 194 1.90 -14.20 8.13
C ALA A 194 1.28 -15.02 6.99
N GLU A 195 2.15 -15.57 6.13
CA GLU A 195 1.78 -16.33 4.93
C GLU A 195 1.21 -17.71 5.28
N GLY A 196 0.32 -18.24 4.42
CA GLY A 196 -0.40 -19.49 4.68
C GLY A 196 0.50 -20.69 5.02
N ARG A 197 1.65 -20.81 4.36
CA ARG A 197 2.65 -21.88 4.64
C ARG A 197 3.26 -21.78 6.04
N GLU A 198 3.62 -20.57 6.48
CA GLU A 198 4.18 -20.33 7.80
C GLU A 198 3.15 -20.62 8.90
N LEU A 199 1.90 -20.24 8.67
CA LEU A 199 0.79 -20.57 9.55
C LEU A 199 0.51 -22.07 9.61
N GLN A 200 0.65 -22.77 8.48
CA GLN A 200 0.47 -24.23 8.43
C GLN A 200 1.55 -24.95 9.26
N ASP A 201 2.81 -24.49 9.17
CA ASP A 201 3.90 -24.99 10.02
C ASP A 201 3.63 -24.77 11.52
N ILE A 202 3.00 -23.66 11.90
CA ILE A 202 2.54 -23.42 13.27
C ILE A 202 1.41 -24.38 13.67
N LEU A 203 0.44 -24.62 12.78
CA LEU A 203 -0.66 -25.56 13.02
C LEU A 203 -0.15 -26.99 13.23
N GLU A 204 0.89 -27.39 12.49
CA GLU A 204 1.53 -28.71 12.54
C GLU A 204 2.41 -28.92 13.78
N THR A 205 2.86 -27.84 14.43
CA THR A 205 3.75 -27.91 15.59
C THR A 205 2.95 -28.27 16.85
N LEU A 206 3.04 -29.52 17.33
CA LEU A 206 2.31 -29.95 18.54
C LEU A 206 2.86 -29.42 19.88
N PRO A 207 4.19 -29.32 20.09
CA PRO A 207 4.73 -28.80 21.34
C PRO A 207 4.39 -27.33 21.53
N VAL A 208 3.68 -27.00 22.63
CA VAL A 208 3.12 -25.66 22.84
C VAL A 208 4.22 -24.61 22.96
N LEU A 209 5.32 -24.92 23.65
CA LEU A 209 6.46 -24.01 23.78
C LEU A 209 7.10 -23.70 22.42
N ALA A 210 7.31 -24.73 21.58
CA ALA A 210 7.84 -24.55 20.23
C ALA A 210 6.90 -23.70 19.35
N ARG A 211 5.58 -23.87 19.50
CA ARG A 211 4.61 -22.97 18.84
C ARG A 211 4.78 -21.53 19.31
N MET A 212 4.86 -21.29 20.62
CA MET A 212 5.02 -19.94 21.16
C MET A 212 6.29 -19.25 20.64
N HIS A 213 7.39 -20.00 20.46
CA HIS A 213 8.62 -19.51 19.84
C HIS A 213 8.41 -19.04 18.39
N LYS A 214 7.56 -19.72 17.61
CA LYS A 214 7.24 -19.34 16.23
C LYS A 214 6.27 -18.15 16.17
N VAL A 215 5.27 -18.12 17.04
CA VAL A 215 4.18 -17.12 17.00
C VAL A 215 4.60 -15.75 17.55
N LEU A 216 5.39 -15.71 18.62
CA LEU A 216 5.75 -14.46 19.28
C LEU A 216 6.47 -13.46 18.36
N PRO A 217 7.46 -13.86 17.52
CA PRO A 217 8.08 -12.96 16.55
C PRO A 217 7.10 -12.38 15.53
N LEU A 218 6.16 -13.20 15.04
CA LEU A 218 5.14 -12.76 14.07
C LEU A 218 4.22 -11.72 14.68
N LEU A 219 3.80 -11.94 15.94
CA LEU A 219 2.96 -10.99 16.66
C LEU A 219 3.71 -9.68 16.94
N LYS A 220 5.01 -9.72 17.26
CA LYS A 220 5.84 -8.51 17.42
C LYS A 220 5.97 -7.71 16.12
N LYS A 221 6.15 -8.39 14.99
CA LYS A 221 6.16 -7.75 13.68
C LYS A 221 4.84 -7.04 13.39
N GLU A 222 3.71 -7.67 13.74
CA GLU A 222 2.39 -7.06 13.57
C GLU A 222 2.24 -5.77 14.41
N ILE A 223 2.72 -5.78 15.65
CA ILE A 223 2.73 -4.59 16.51
C ILE A 223 3.56 -3.46 15.89
N GLU A 224 4.73 -3.75 15.32
CA GLU A 224 5.56 -2.74 14.66
C GLU A 224 4.84 -2.10 13.46
N VAL A 225 4.16 -2.91 12.65
CA VAL A 225 3.36 -2.44 11.53
C VAL A 225 2.21 -1.55 12.01
N ALA A 226 1.46 -1.99 13.02
CA ALA A 226 0.35 -1.23 13.60
C ALA A 226 0.82 0.13 14.16
N ARG A 227 1.95 0.16 14.87
CA ARG A 227 2.58 1.40 15.37
C ARG A 227 3.02 2.34 14.25
N LEU A 228 3.48 1.80 13.12
CA LEU A 228 3.85 2.62 11.96
C LEU A 228 2.60 3.23 11.32
N GLN A 229 1.53 2.44 11.14
CA GLN A 229 0.25 2.93 10.61
C GLN A 229 -0.35 4.03 11.49
N ASP A 230 -0.33 3.85 12.81
CA ASP A 230 -0.81 4.86 13.76
C ASP A 230 0.00 6.17 13.69
N ARG A 231 1.33 6.07 13.59
CA ARG A 231 2.19 7.26 13.39
C ARG A 231 1.90 7.98 12.08
N ILE A 232 1.73 7.25 10.98
CA ILE A 232 1.39 7.83 9.68
C ILE A 232 0.04 8.55 9.77
N SER A 233 -0.98 7.89 10.35
CA SER A 233 -2.31 8.48 10.55
C SER A 233 -2.24 9.77 11.37
N SER A 234 -1.49 9.74 12.48
CA SER A 234 -1.29 10.91 13.35
C SER A 234 -0.60 12.07 12.62
N GLN A 235 0.44 11.79 11.83
CA GLN A 235 1.15 12.81 11.05
C GLN A 235 0.29 13.44 9.95
N VAL A 236 -0.50 12.61 9.25
CA VAL A 236 -1.47 13.09 8.26
C VAL A 236 -2.53 13.98 8.93
N ASN A 237 -3.08 13.54 10.06
CA ASN A 237 -4.08 14.32 10.81
C ASN A 237 -3.51 15.64 11.33
N GLN A 238 -2.26 15.67 11.81
CA GLN A 238 -1.59 16.93 12.20
C GLN A 238 -1.46 17.87 11.01
N THR A 239 -1.00 17.37 9.86
CA THR A 239 -0.86 18.17 8.63
C THR A 239 -2.21 18.73 8.15
N VAL A 240 -3.27 17.93 8.21
CA VAL A 240 -4.63 18.36 7.87
C VAL A 240 -5.13 19.42 8.84
N ASN A 241 -4.95 19.23 10.14
CA ASN A 241 -5.34 20.19 11.17
C ASN A 241 -4.57 21.52 11.04
N GLU A 242 -3.27 21.46 10.75
CA GLU A 242 -2.46 22.67 10.50
C GLU A 242 -2.95 23.44 9.27
N ARG A 243 -3.24 22.74 8.17
CA ARG A 243 -3.81 23.37 6.96
C ARG A 243 -5.20 23.95 7.19
N GLN A 244 -6.06 23.24 7.92
CA GLN A 244 -7.39 23.75 8.30
C GLN A 244 -7.27 24.99 9.20
N ARG A 245 -6.35 24.96 10.17
CA ARG A 245 -6.06 26.10 11.05
C ARG A 245 -5.50 27.28 10.26
N GLU A 246 -4.55 27.07 9.35
CA GLU A 246 -3.99 28.12 8.51
C GLU A 246 -5.07 28.72 7.59
N PHE A 247 -5.89 27.89 6.97
CA PHE A 247 -7.03 28.34 6.16
C PHE A 247 -7.97 29.23 6.98
N PHE A 248 -8.34 28.78 8.19
CA PHE A 248 -9.22 29.55 9.07
C PHE A 248 -8.60 30.88 9.53
N LEU A 249 -7.32 30.86 9.89
CA LEU A 249 -6.58 32.08 10.28
C LEU A 249 -6.45 33.06 9.10
N ARG A 250 -6.24 32.58 7.87
CA ARG A 250 -6.23 33.43 6.68
C ARG A 250 -7.59 34.06 6.41
N GLU A 251 -8.66 33.30 6.57
CA GLU A 251 -10.01 33.82 6.39
C GLU A 251 -10.37 34.84 7.46
N GLN A 252 -9.99 34.59 8.72
CA GLN A 252 -10.11 35.57 9.79
C GLN A 252 -9.28 36.83 9.53
N LEU A 253 -8.03 36.68 9.07
CA LEU A 253 -7.19 37.83 8.68
C LEU A 253 -7.79 38.62 7.53
N LYS A 254 -8.45 37.95 6.56
CA LYS A 254 -9.14 38.61 5.46
C LYS A 254 -10.31 39.45 5.97
N VAL A 255 -11.15 38.87 6.84
CA VAL A 255 -12.26 39.58 7.49
C VAL A 255 -11.76 40.75 8.33
N ILE A 256 -10.71 40.56 9.14
CA ILE A 256 -10.11 41.61 9.96
C ILE A 256 -9.53 42.74 9.08
N LYS A 257 -8.82 42.42 7.99
CA LYS A 257 -8.29 43.42 7.05
C LYS A 257 -9.39 44.23 6.37
N GLN A 258 -10.52 43.58 6.07
CA GLN A 258 -11.71 44.22 5.50
C GLN A 258 -12.38 45.16 6.53
N GLU A 259 -12.56 44.72 7.77
CA GLU A 259 -13.11 45.52 8.89
C GLU A 259 -12.20 46.71 9.28
N LEU A 260 -10.88 46.53 9.23
CA LEU A 260 -9.90 47.59 9.52
C LEU A 260 -9.71 48.59 8.38
N GLY A 261 -10.38 48.42 7.24
CA GLY A 261 -10.23 49.30 6.07
C GLY A 261 -8.83 49.26 5.43
N LEU A 262 -8.03 48.22 5.74
CA LEU A 262 -6.67 48.04 5.23
C LEU A 262 -6.64 47.34 3.86
N SER A 263 -7.78 46.83 3.40
CA SER A 263 -7.94 46.40 2.01
C SER A 263 -8.08 47.64 1.12
N LYS A 264 -7.02 48.00 0.40
CA LYS A 264 -7.20 48.48 -0.97
C LYS A 264 -7.93 47.35 -1.72
N ASP A 265 -8.93 47.69 -2.51
CA ASP A 265 -9.73 46.76 -3.33
C ASP A 265 -8.81 45.69 -3.95
N ASP A 266 -9.04 44.38 -3.74
CA ASP A 266 -8.13 43.29 -4.15
C ASP A 266 -7.72 43.41 -5.63
N ARG A 267 -8.61 43.97 -6.44
CA ARG A 267 -8.44 44.31 -7.86
C ARG A 267 -7.28 45.29 -8.10
N SER A 268 -7.20 46.34 -7.29
CA SER A 268 -6.15 47.37 -7.40
C SER A 268 -4.76 46.82 -7.10
N ALA A 269 -4.64 45.86 -6.17
CA ALA A 269 -3.37 45.24 -5.84
C ALA A 269 -2.85 44.32 -6.97
N ASP A 270 -3.73 43.55 -7.61
CA ASP A 270 -3.37 42.71 -8.75
C ASP A 270 -2.94 43.58 -9.97
N VAL A 271 -3.64 44.69 -10.23
CA VAL A 271 -3.27 45.64 -11.29
C VAL A 271 -1.89 46.28 -11.01
N GLU A 272 -1.69 46.86 -9.82
CA GLU A 272 -0.41 47.46 -9.42
C GLU A 272 0.76 46.46 -9.55
N LYS A 273 0.54 45.19 -9.18
CA LYS A 273 1.53 44.11 -9.31
C LYS A 273 1.93 43.85 -10.76
N PHE A 274 0.95 43.77 -11.66
CA PHE A 274 1.21 43.47 -13.08
C PHE A 274 1.88 44.64 -13.80
N GLU A 275 1.47 45.87 -13.50
CA GLU A 275 2.15 47.08 -14.01
C GLU A 275 3.60 47.15 -13.53
N ALA A 276 3.86 46.86 -12.26
CA ALA A 276 5.21 46.85 -11.70
C ALA A 276 6.14 45.83 -12.38
N ARG A 277 5.63 44.68 -12.82
CA ARG A 277 6.42 43.67 -13.57
C ARG A 277 6.79 44.12 -14.97
N LEU A 278 5.92 44.89 -15.61
CA LEU A 278 6.16 45.43 -16.95
C LEU A 278 7.07 46.66 -16.92
N ALA A 279 7.16 47.34 -15.78
CA ALA A 279 8.00 48.52 -15.60
C ALA A 279 9.47 48.18 -15.91
N GLY A 280 10.01 48.83 -16.94
CA GLY A 280 11.40 48.67 -17.37
C GLY A 280 11.65 47.53 -18.37
N LEU A 281 10.63 46.76 -18.75
CA LEU A 281 10.74 45.77 -19.83
C LEU A 281 10.43 46.40 -21.20
N GLN A 282 11.01 45.83 -22.27
CA GLN A 282 10.72 46.25 -23.64
C GLN A 282 9.72 45.28 -24.26
N VAL A 283 8.43 45.61 -24.09
CA VAL A 283 7.32 44.82 -24.62
C VAL A 283 6.98 45.33 -26.03
N PRO A 284 6.85 44.45 -27.04
CA PRO A 284 6.37 44.85 -28.37
C PRO A 284 4.97 45.48 -28.30
N GLU A 285 4.70 46.49 -29.14
CA GLU A 285 3.46 47.28 -29.07
C GLU A 285 2.20 46.41 -29.11
N TYR A 286 2.14 45.44 -30.02
CA TYR A 286 1.00 44.53 -30.16
C TYR A 286 0.71 43.71 -28.88
N ALA A 287 1.74 43.38 -28.10
CA ALA A 287 1.61 42.64 -26.86
C ALA A 287 1.25 43.57 -25.71
N LEU A 288 1.82 44.77 -25.69
CA LEU A 288 1.55 45.79 -24.68
C LEU A 288 0.10 46.29 -24.74
N GLU A 289 -0.40 46.59 -25.94
CA GLU A 289 -1.81 46.94 -26.18
C GLU A 289 -2.72 45.84 -25.64
N ARG A 290 -2.42 44.58 -26.00
CA ARG A 290 -3.21 43.42 -25.55
C ARG A 290 -3.21 43.22 -24.04
N ILE A 291 -2.08 43.49 -23.37
CA ILE A 291 -1.93 43.40 -21.91
C ILE A 291 -2.71 44.52 -21.23
N ARG A 292 -2.65 45.76 -21.76
CA ARG A 292 -3.43 46.90 -21.26
C ARG A 292 -4.93 46.62 -21.31
N ASP A 293 -5.43 46.08 -22.43
CA ASP A 293 -6.84 45.72 -22.57
C ASP A 293 -7.30 44.71 -21.49
N GLU A 294 -6.48 43.71 -21.16
CA GLU A 294 -6.83 42.78 -20.08
C GLU A 294 -6.68 43.40 -18.68
N LEU A 295 -5.75 44.35 -18.48
CA LEU A 295 -5.63 45.07 -17.20
C LEU A 295 -6.86 45.94 -16.94
N ASP A 296 -7.32 46.68 -17.95
CA ASP A 296 -8.55 47.48 -17.87
C ASP A 296 -9.77 46.59 -17.60
N LYS A 297 -9.83 45.44 -18.28
CA LYS A 297 -10.88 44.44 -18.04
C LYS A 297 -10.81 43.88 -16.61
N LEU A 298 -9.62 43.54 -16.11
CA LEU A 298 -9.42 43.01 -14.76
C LEU A 298 -9.87 44.02 -13.69
N ALA A 299 -9.67 45.32 -13.91
CA ALA A 299 -10.08 46.37 -12.99
C ALA A 299 -11.61 46.45 -12.82
N ILE A 300 -12.38 46.06 -13.84
CA ILE A 300 -13.85 46.14 -13.86
C ILE A 300 -14.50 44.83 -13.40
N LEU A 301 -13.87 43.68 -13.64
CA LEU A 301 -14.41 42.36 -13.30
C LEU A 301 -14.61 42.17 -11.79
N GLU A 302 -15.70 41.48 -11.43
CA GLU A 302 -15.94 41.06 -10.05
C GLU A 302 -15.00 39.90 -9.66
N THR A 303 -14.41 39.96 -8.46
CA THR A 303 -13.37 39.00 -8.02
C THR A 303 -13.88 37.55 -7.92
N GLY A 304 -15.20 37.35 -7.76
CA GLY A 304 -15.83 36.03 -7.73
C GLY A 304 -16.17 35.43 -9.09
N SER A 305 -16.02 36.19 -10.18
CA SER A 305 -16.37 35.71 -11.53
C SER A 305 -15.29 34.76 -12.07
N PRO A 306 -15.67 33.66 -12.76
CA PRO A 306 -14.72 32.79 -13.45
C PRO A 306 -13.80 33.54 -14.44
N GLU A 307 -14.32 34.60 -15.07
CA GLU A 307 -13.61 35.45 -16.00
C GLU A 307 -12.49 36.26 -15.32
N TYR A 308 -12.63 36.61 -14.03
CA TYR A 308 -11.57 37.24 -13.24
C TYR A 308 -10.36 36.31 -13.14
N GLY A 309 -10.60 35.05 -12.77
CA GLY A 309 -9.55 34.03 -12.65
C GLY A 309 -8.80 33.79 -13.97
N VAL A 310 -9.53 33.68 -15.09
CA VAL A 310 -8.94 33.48 -16.42
C VAL A 310 -8.10 34.68 -16.86
N THR A 311 -8.63 35.90 -16.67
CA THR A 311 -7.96 37.15 -17.05
C THR A 311 -6.69 37.36 -16.23
N ARG A 312 -6.78 37.16 -14.91
CA ARG A 312 -5.65 37.25 -13.97
C ARG A 312 -4.54 36.26 -14.31
N ASN A 313 -4.87 35.00 -14.59
CA ASN A 313 -3.88 33.97 -14.94
C ASN A 313 -3.19 34.30 -16.27
N TYR A 314 -3.93 34.81 -17.25
CA TYR A 314 -3.35 35.26 -18.51
C TYR A 314 -2.36 36.42 -18.29
N LEU A 315 -2.75 37.43 -17.50
CA LEU A 315 -1.88 38.55 -17.16
C LEU A 315 -0.65 38.12 -16.35
N ASP A 316 -0.79 37.17 -15.42
CA ASP A 316 0.34 36.66 -14.64
C ASP A 316 1.40 36.01 -15.55
N TRP A 317 0.99 35.21 -16.54
CA TRP A 317 1.90 34.67 -17.55
C TRP A 317 2.46 35.75 -18.48
N ALA A 318 1.59 36.59 -19.05
CA ALA A 318 1.99 37.62 -20.00
C ALA A 318 2.99 38.62 -19.39
N THR A 319 2.88 38.92 -18.10
CA THR A 319 3.81 39.82 -17.38
C THR A 319 5.04 39.12 -16.82
N SER A 320 5.09 37.78 -16.79
CA SER A 320 6.25 37.01 -16.33
C SER A 320 7.22 36.64 -17.45
N VAL A 321 6.81 36.78 -18.71
CA VAL A 321 7.69 36.61 -19.87
C VAL A 321 8.77 37.69 -19.85
N PRO A 322 10.06 37.35 -20.04
CA PRO A 322 11.18 38.29 -19.96
C PRO A 322 11.28 39.17 -21.22
N TRP A 323 10.27 40.01 -21.46
CA TRP A 323 10.16 40.84 -22.66
C TRP A 323 11.37 41.76 -22.86
N GLY A 324 12.01 41.64 -24.02
CA GLY A 324 13.18 42.44 -24.37
C GLY A 324 14.44 42.14 -23.56
N VAL A 325 14.40 41.14 -22.68
CA VAL A 325 15.57 40.68 -21.93
C VAL A 325 16.25 39.57 -22.73
N HIS A 326 17.46 39.86 -23.17
CA HIS A 326 18.26 38.94 -23.97
C HIS A 326 19.62 38.73 -23.34
N SER A 327 20.15 37.51 -23.44
CA SER A 327 21.55 37.24 -23.13
C SER A 327 22.45 37.84 -24.20
N LYS A 328 23.65 38.27 -23.81
CA LYS A 328 24.65 38.77 -24.76
C LYS A 328 25.49 37.59 -25.25
N ASP A 329 25.33 37.27 -26.54
CA ASP A 329 26.09 36.20 -27.19
C ASP A 329 27.60 36.45 -27.10
N LYS A 330 28.34 35.39 -26.74
CA LYS A 330 29.81 35.33 -26.77
C LYS A 330 30.24 34.43 -27.92
N LEU A 331 30.60 35.05 -29.05
CA LEU A 331 31.00 34.34 -30.27
C LEU A 331 32.54 34.27 -30.41
N ASP A 332 33.23 33.95 -29.31
CA ASP A 332 34.69 33.77 -29.29
C ASP A 332 35.03 32.28 -29.44
N LEU A 333 35.63 31.92 -30.57
CA LEU A 333 36.03 30.55 -30.88
C LEU A 333 37.13 30.01 -29.97
N ALA A 334 38.07 30.86 -29.55
CA ALA A 334 39.15 30.44 -28.65
C ALA A 334 38.58 30.12 -27.26
N HIS A 335 37.67 30.97 -26.77
CA HIS A 335 36.93 30.72 -25.54
C HIS A 335 36.07 29.46 -25.65
N ALA A 336 35.30 29.30 -26.72
CA ALA A 336 34.45 28.13 -26.92
C ALA A 336 35.26 26.83 -26.95
N ARG A 337 36.43 26.82 -27.62
CA ARG A 337 37.35 25.67 -27.62
C ARG A 337 37.82 25.36 -26.20
N ALA A 338 38.27 26.35 -25.44
CA ALA A 338 38.74 26.15 -24.07
C ALA A 338 37.64 25.59 -23.14
N VAL A 339 36.39 26.06 -23.28
CA VAL A 339 35.25 25.56 -22.50
C VAL A 339 34.93 24.11 -22.86
N LEU A 340 34.91 23.76 -24.15
CA LEU A 340 34.64 22.40 -24.61
C LEU A 340 35.72 21.41 -24.18
N GLU A 341 37.00 21.81 -24.26
CA GLU A 341 38.13 20.99 -23.79
C GLU A 341 38.13 20.80 -22.27
N ARG A 342 37.78 21.84 -21.52
CA ARG A 342 37.68 21.75 -20.05
C ARG A 342 36.55 20.81 -19.61
N ASP A 343 35.39 20.90 -20.26
CA ASP A 343 34.18 20.22 -19.81
C ASP A 343 34.07 18.77 -20.30
N HIS A 344 34.77 18.41 -21.38
CA HIS A 344 34.70 17.07 -22.00
C HIS A 344 36.09 16.62 -22.46
N ASP A 345 36.55 15.46 -22.01
CA ASP A 345 37.79 14.85 -22.51
C ASP A 345 37.53 14.10 -23.83
N GLY A 346 38.49 14.13 -24.77
CA GLY A 346 38.36 13.51 -26.09
C GLY A 346 37.34 14.20 -27.03
N LEU A 347 36.57 13.42 -27.80
CA LEU A 347 35.50 13.91 -28.70
C LEU A 347 35.92 14.97 -29.75
N ALA A 348 37.14 14.88 -30.28
CA ALA A 348 37.71 15.88 -31.20
C ALA A 348 36.77 16.22 -32.37
N ASP A 349 36.28 15.21 -33.09
CA ASP A 349 35.39 15.40 -34.24
C ASP A 349 34.08 16.13 -33.87
N VAL A 350 33.52 15.84 -32.69
CA VAL A 350 32.28 16.45 -32.21
C VAL A 350 32.53 17.91 -31.81
N LYS A 351 33.64 18.17 -31.09
CA LYS A 351 34.04 19.51 -30.69
C LYS A 351 34.32 20.38 -31.92
N ASP A 352 35.01 19.86 -32.93
CA ASP A 352 35.28 20.60 -34.17
C ASP A 352 33.99 20.95 -34.92
N ARG A 353 33.00 20.04 -35.00
CA ARG A 353 31.67 20.36 -35.57
C ARG A 353 30.92 21.45 -34.80
N ILE A 354 30.99 21.42 -33.47
CA ILE A 354 30.39 22.47 -32.63
C ILE A 354 31.09 23.81 -32.88
N LEU A 355 32.43 23.81 -32.98
CA LEU A 355 33.21 25.01 -33.26
C LEU A 355 32.93 25.57 -34.66
N GLU A 356 32.78 24.72 -35.68
CA GLU A 356 32.34 25.13 -37.03
C GLU A 356 30.98 25.84 -36.98
N PHE A 357 30.03 25.29 -36.23
CA PHE A 357 28.72 25.91 -36.06
C PHE A 357 28.82 27.30 -35.39
N ILE A 358 29.61 27.42 -34.33
CA ILE A 358 29.84 28.70 -33.65
C ILE A 358 30.58 29.67 -34.60
N ALA A 359 31.49 29.18 -35.44
CA ALA A 359 32.25 29.99 -36.39
C ALA A 359 31.35 30.59 -37.47
N VAL A 360 30.39 29.81 -37.98
CA VAL A 360 29.36 30.31 -38.90
C VAL A 360 28.51 31.38 -38.22
N GLY A 361 28.13 31.18 -36.95
CA GLY A 361 27.42 32.17 -36.15
C GLY A 361 28.22 33.47 -35.95
N ALA A 362 29.50 33.36 -35.63
CA ALA A 362 30.42 34.48 -35.50
C ALA A 362 30.57 35.27 -36.80
N HIS A 363 30.65 34.58 -37.93
CA HIS A 363 30.76 35.20 -39.25
C HIS A 363 29.47 35.92 -39.68
N ARG A 364 28.29 35.36 -39.34
CA ARG A 364 26.98 35.95 -39.67
C ARG A 364 26.49 37.00 -38.67
N GLY A 365 27.17 37.15 -37.52
CA GLY A 365 26.72 38.02 -36.44
C GLY A 365 25.53 37.47 -35.64
N GLY A 366 25.24 36.17 -35.75
CA GLY A 366 24.14 35.51 -35.07
C GLY A 366 23.92 34.08 -35.54
N ILE A 367 23.32 33.26 -34.68
CA ILE A 367 23.01 31.86 -34.95
C ILE A 367 21.52 31.76 -35.32
N SER A 368 21.19 31.71 -36.61
CA SER A 368 19.81 31.55 -37.08
C SER A 368 19.70 30.44 -38.15
N GLY A 369 18.58 29.70 -38.13
CA GLY A 369 18.21 28.75 -39.19
C GLY A 369 18.92 27.40 -39.17
N SER A 370 19.60 27.02 -38.09
CA SER A 370 20.28 25.71 -38.00
C SER A 370 20.04 25.05 -36.65
N ILE A 371 19.65 23.78 -36.67
CA ILE A 371 19.33 22.97 -35.48
C ILE A 371 20.47 21.99 -35.25
N ILE A 372 21.05 22.00 -34.04
CA ILE A 372 22.04 20.99 -33.63
C ILE A 372 21.30 19.76 -33.10
N LEU A 373 21.61 18.59 -33.67
CA LEU A 373 21.11 17.30 -33.19
C LEU A 373 22.30 16.42 -32.75
N LEU A 374 22.41 16.17 -31.45
CA LEU A 374 23.42 15.25 -30.89
C LEU A 374 22.83 13.84 -30.79
N VAL A 375 23.40 12.88 -31.51
CA VAL A 375 22.93 11.49 -31.56
C VAL A 375 23.95 10.55 -30.93
N GLY A 376 23.48 9.62 -30.11
CA GLY A 376 24.34 8.59 -29.50
C GLY A 376 23.63 7.83 -28.37
N PRO A 377 24.21 6.72 -27.89
CA PRO A 377 23.62 5.89 -26.84
C PRO A 377 23.46 6.64 -25.50
N PRO A 378 22.67 6.13 -24.54
CA PRO A 378 22.58 6.70 -23.20
C PRO A 378 23.96 6.80 -22.54
N GLY A 379 24.18 7.83 -21.73
CA GLY A 379 25.43 8.00 -20.97
C GLY A 379 26.58 8.74 -21.68
N VAL A 380 26.51 8.96 -23.01
CA VAL A 380 27.61 9.63 -23.77
C VAL A 380 27.70 11.16 -23.61
N GLY A 381 27.04 11.76 -22.61
CA GLY A 381 27.21 13.19 -22.31
C GLY A 381 26.47 14.19 -23.22
N LYS A 382 25.47 13.78 -24.02
CA LYS A 382 24.73 14.70 -24.92
C LYS A 382 24.18 15.95 -24.22
N THR A 383 23.58 15.78 -23.04
CA THR A 383 23.03 16.89 -22.26
C THR A 383 24.11 17.79 -21.66
N SER A 384 25.25 17.22 -21.23
CA SER A 384 26.36 18.00 -20.70
C SER A 384 27.05 18.81 -21.81
N ILE A 385 27.18 18.25 -23.02
CA ILE A 385 27.66 18.98 -24.20
C ILE A 385 26.75 20.19 -24.49
N GLY A 386 25.43 20.01 -24.49
CA GLY A 386 24.49 21.12 -24.67
C GLY A 386 24.66 22.25 -23.65
N ARG A 387 24.95 21.89 -22.38
CA ARG A 387 25.25 22.87 -21.33
C ARG A 387 26.57 23.60 -21.58
N SER A 388 27.61 22.90 -22.01
CA SER A 388 28.90 23.52 -22.35
C SER A 388 28.79 24.47 -23.53
N ILE A 389 27.97 24.15 -24.54
CA ILE A 389 27.66 25.05 -25.65
C ILE A 389 26.99 26.34 -25.15
N ALA A 390 25.97 26.22 -24.29
CA ALA A 390 25.29 27.38 -23.71
C ALA A 390 26.27 28.26 -22.90
N ASN A 391 27.10 27.65 -22.06
CA ASN A 391 28.14 28.34 -21.29
C ASN A 391 29.14 29.08 -22.19
N ALA A 392 29.63 28.42 -23.25
CA ALA A 392 30.55 29.01 -24.22
C ALA A 392 29.95 30.23 -24.93
N LEU A 393 28.65 30.16 -25.27
CA LEU A 393 27.91 31.23 -25.93
C LEU A 393 27.42 32.32 -24.96
N GLY A 394 27.57 32.15 -23.64
CA GLY A 394 27.06 33.08 -22.64
C GLY A 394 25.52 33.11 -22.55
N ARG A 395 24.87 31.96 -22.83
CA ARG A 395 23.41 31.81 -22.82
C ARG A 395 22.94 30.97 -21.63
N GLU A 396 21.74 31.27 -21.14
CA GLU A 396 21.07 30.45 -20.14
C GLU A 396 20.72 29.07 -20.71
N PHE A 397 20.87 28.02 -19.89
CA PHE A 397 20.60 26.65 -20.30
C PHE A 397 19.33 26.13 -19.62
N TYR A 398 18.32 25.78 -20.42
CA TYR A 398 17.12 25.10 -19.97
C TYR A 398 16.99 23.74 -20.67
N ARG A 399 16.59 22.71 -19.92
CA ARG A 399 16.38 21.36 -20.44
C ARG A 399 14.92 20.97 -20.26
N PHE A 400 14.24 20.70 -21.37
CA PHE A 400 12.92 20.06 -21.38
C PHE A 400 13.03 18.65 -21.98
N SER A 401 12.29 17.69 -21.44
CA SER A 401 12.29 16.30 -21.92
C SER A 401 11.15 16.11 -22.91
N VAL A 402 11.47 15.67 -24.12
CA VAL A 402 10.46 15.27 -25.12
C VAL A 402 10.08 13.80 -25.06
N GLY A 403 10.80 13.00 -24.27
CA GLY A 403 10.55 11.57 -24.15
C GLY A 403 9.20 11.31 -23.48
N GLY A 404 8.28 10.69 -24.20
CA GLY A 404 6.95 10.32 -23.69
C GLY A 404 5.86 11.37 -23.90
N MET A 405 6.17 12.51 -24.54
CA MET A 405 5.15 13.49 -24.95
C MET A 405 4.19 12.85 -25.97
N ARG A 406 2.90 13.12 -25.82
CA ARG A 406 1.83 12.54 -26.67
C ARG A 406 0.91 13.60 -27.26
N ASP A 407 0.90 14.80 -26.71
CA ASP A 407 0.05 15.89 -27.16
C ASP A 407 0.88 17.11 -27.57
N GLU A 408 0.43 17.76 -28.64
CA GLU A 408 0.98 19.03 -29.10
C GLU A 408 0.79 20.13 -28.04
N ALA A 409 -0.27 20.03 -27.23
CA ALA A 409 -0.55 20.98 -26.16
C ALA A 409 0.55 21.04 -25.09
N GLU A 410 1.35 19.98 -24.92
CA GLU A 410 2.51 19.98 -24.03
C GLU A 410 3.66 20.86 -24.56
N ILE A 411 3.61 21.33 -25.81
CA ILE A 411 4.61 22.25 -26.40
C ILE A 411 4.03 23.66 -26.54
N LYS A 412 2.79 23.78 -27.05
CA LYS A 412 2.18 25.09 -27.37
C LYS A 412 1.14 25.58 -26.37
N GLY A 413 0.75 24.75 -25.40
CA GLY A 413 -0.36 25.01 -24.49
C GLY A 413 -1.74 24.88 -25.14
N HIS A 414 -2.77 25.16 -24.35
CA HIS A 414 -4.15 25.23 -24.82
C HIS A 414 -4.61 26.68 -24.98
N ARG A 415 -5.62 26.91 -25.85
CA ARG A 415 -6.28 28.22 -25.89
C ARG A 415 -6.88 28.53 -24.52
N ARG A 416 -6.69 29.75 -24.02
CA ARG A 416 -7.16 30.19 -22.70
C ARG A 416 -8.68 30.10 -22.47
N THR A 417 -9.46 29.86 -23.53
CA THR A 417 -10.91 29.63 -23.46
C THR A 417 -11.27 28.25 -22.94
N TYR A 418 -10.33 27.29 -22.92
CA TYR A 418 -10.54 25.99 -22.31
C TYR A 418 -10.37 26.07 -20.79
N ILE A 419 -11.24 25.36 -20.06
CA ILE A 419 -11.16 25.25 -18.61
C ILE A 419 -9.82 24.59 -18.24
N GLY A 420 -9.04 25.25 -17.37
CA GLY A 420 -7.73 24.75 -16.93
C GLY A 420 -6.60 24.97 -17.93
N ALA A 421 -6.79 25.77 -18.99
CA ALA A 421 -5.74 26.05 -19.96
C ALA A 421 -4.50 26.72 -19.33
N MET A 422 -3.32 26.23 -19.71
CA MET A 422 -2.02 26.80 -19.37
C MET A 422 -1.12 26.83 -20.61
N PRO A 423 -0.07 27.67 -20.62
CA PRO A 423 1.04 27.52 -21.56
C PRO A 423 1.67 26.13 -21.45
N GLY A 424 2.31 25.69 -22.54
CA GLY A 424 3.04 24.41 -22.59
C GLY A 424 4.29 24.39 -21.73
#